data_AF-A0A5K7YBT1-F1
#
_entry.id   AF-A0A5K7YBT1-F1
#
_cell.length_a   1.000
_cell.length_b   1.000
_cell.length_c   1.000
_cell.angle_alpha   90.00
_cell.angle_beta   90.00
_cell.angle_gamma   90.00
#
_symmetry.space_group_name_H-M   'P 1'
#
loop_
_entity.id
_entity.type
_entity.pdbx_description
1 polymer ?
#
loop_
_entity_poly.entity_id
_entity_poly.type
_entity_poly.pdbx_seq_one_letter_code
_entity_poly.pdbx_strand_id
1 'polypeptide(L)'
;MGINICALQEKRLVDRLHSLKVKGEVIEKRRMESFGGRPERKIVVVKFKNRIIETNLDDAEFERTEIGEQIWFSPPVPDRDPCNCHLFVWLIVAIIAGALAIWAITTHFHGKTATILSLTAAGWISVIAWARICSHEQGKCLRDLEMEIDFFEADGDDKQGEQK
;
A
#
# COMPACT_ATOMS: atom_id res chain seq x y z
N MET A 1 -16.83 11.43 10.81
CA MET A 1 -15.68 10.79 10.12
C MET A 1 -15.86 9.28 10.24
N GLY A 2 -16.44 8.64 9.23
CA GLY A 2 -16.59 7.18 9.21
C GLY A 2 -15.25 6.55 8.84
N ILE A 3 -14.72 5.68 9.69
CA ILE A 3 -13.49 4.96 9.40
C ILE A 3 -13.81 3.98 8.26
N ASN A 4 -13.14 4.13 7.11
CA ASN A 4 -13.32 3.26 5.95
C ASN A 4 -12.91 1.82 6.34
N ILE A 5 -13.85 0.88 6.26
CA ILE A 5 -13.65 -0.54 6.63
C ILE A 5 -12.44 -1.13 5.88
N CYS A 6 -12.23 -0.74 4.61
CA CYS A 6 -11.08 -1.17 3.83
C CYS A 6 -9.76 -0.67 4.41
N ALA A 7 -9.72 0.57 4.91
CA ALA A 7 -8.52 1.13 5.54
C ALA A 7 -8.20 0.44 6.89
N LEU A 8 -9.23 0.00 7.63
CA LEU A 8 -9.04 -0.80 8.83
C LEU A 8 -8.53 -2.20 8.53
N GLN A 9 -9.04 -2.85 7.48
CA GLN A 9 -8.57 -4.16 7.05
C GLN A 9 -7.12 -4.10 6.57
N GLU A 10 -6.79 -3.12 5.74
CA GLU A 10 -5.42 -2.89 5.28
C GLU A 10 -4.48 -2.63 6.45
N LYS A 11 -4.85 -1.73 7.37
CA LYS A 11 -4.06 -1.47 8.57
C LYS A 11 -3.84 -2.75 9.38
N ARG A 12 -4.86 -3.59 9.55
CA ARG A 12 -4.72 -4.86 10.27
C ARG A 12 -3.74 -5.81 9.58
N LEU A 13 -3.75 -5.89 8.24
CA LEU A 13 -2.79 -6.72 7.51
C LEU A 13 -1.37 -6.17 7.61
N VAL A 14 -1.20 -4.85 7.49
CA VAL A 14 0.11 -4.20 7.67
C VAL A 14 0.64 -4.40 9.09
N ASP A 15 -0.20 -4.23 10.11
CA ASP A 15 0.15 -4.48 11.51
C ASP A 15 0.54 -5.96 11.70
N ARG A 16 -0.16 -6.89 11.05
CA ARG A 16 0.17 -8.33 11.06
C ARG A 16 1.52 -8.59 10.39
N LEU A 17 1.77 -8.04 9.20
CA LEU A 17 3.06 -8.18 8.50
C LEU A 17 4.23 -7.62 9.33
N HIS A 18 4.05 -6.45 9.95
CA HIS A 18 5.05 -5.86 10.85
C HIS A 18 5.32 -6.70 12.10
N SER A 19 4.29 -7.38 12.61
CA SER A 19 4.44 -8.27 13.77
C SER A 19 5.21 -9.55 13.45
N LEU A 20 5.32 -9.92 12.16
CA LEU A 20 6.12 -11.06 11.76
C LEU A 20 7.61 -10.76 11.95
N LYS A 21 8.29 -11.71 12.58
CA LYS A 21 9.76 -11.79 12.61
C LYS A 21 10.14 -13.07 11.89
N VAL A 22 10.96 -12.94 10.86
CA VAL A 22 11.44 -14.09 10.07
C VAL A 22 12.96 -14.17 10.12
N LYS A 23 13.48 -15.40 10.11
CA LYS A 23 14.93 -15.65 10.06
C LYS A 23 15.39 -15.70 8.62
N GLY A 24 16.35 -14.87 8.24
CA GLY A 24 17.02 -14.94 6.96
C GLY A 24 18.53 -15.04 7.12
N GLU A 25 19.20 -15.55 6.09
CA GLU A 25 20.65 -15.66 6.05
C GLU A 25 21.25 -14.43 5.39
N VAL A 26 22.24 -13.81 6.01
CA VAL A 26 22.94 -12.67 5.45
C VAL A 26 23.87 -13.14 4.35
N ILE A 27 23.57 -12.78 3.11
CA ILE A 27 24.39 -13.16 1.95
C ILE A 27 25.36 -12.06 1.55
N GLU A 28 25.07 -10.82 1.89
CA GLU A 28 25.90 -9.69 1.52
C GLU A 28 25.71 -8.48 2.43
N LYS A 29 26.79 -7.69 2.57
CA LYS A 29 26.87 -6.51 3.41
C LYS A 29 27.52 -5.38 2.61
N ARG A 30 26.79 -4.30 2.36
CA ARG A 30 27.28 -3.15 1.59
C ARG A 30 27.05 -1.84 2.34
N ARG A 31 28.06 -0.97 2.33
CA ARG A 31 27.90 0.43 2.73
C ARG A 31 27.72 1.26 1.47
N MET A 32 26.63 2.01 1.40
CA MET A 32 26.34 2.87 0.27
C MET A 32 26.63 4.32 0.67
N GLU A 33 27.62 4.91 -0.01
CA GLU A 33 27.99 6.30 0.19
C GLU A 33 26.80 7.21 -0.14
N SER A 34 26.54 8.16 0.75
CA SER A 34 25.46 9.12 0.61
C SER A 34 25.92 10.34 -0.17
N PHE A 35 25.44 10.48 -1.40
CA PHE A 35 25.61 11.71 -2.16
C PHE A 35 24.67 12.80 -1.60
N GLY A 36 25.24 13.98 -1.27
CA GLY A 36 24.46 15.18 -0.93
C GLY A 36 24.02 15.32 0.53
N GLY A 37 24.88 14.98 1.50
CA GLY A 37 24.66 15.30 2.92
C GLY A 37 23.60 14.45 3.63
N ARG A 38 23.10 13.38 3.00
CA ARG A 38 22.32 12.34 3.68
C ARG A 38 23.25 11.47 4.55
N PRO A 39 22.76 10.85 5.63
CA PRO A 39 23.55 9.86 6.35
C PRO A 39 23.86 8.64 5.46
N GLU A 40 25.02 8.03 5.69
CA GLU A 40 25.46 6.79 5.03
C GLU A 40 24.39 5.70 5.20
N ARG A 41 24.13 4.92 4.15
CA ARG A 41 23.16 3.81 4.21
C ARG A 41 23.91 2.49 4.31
N LYS A 42 23.64 1.76 5.38
CA LYS A 42 24.24 0.46 5.67
C LYS A 42 23.23 -0.63 5.32
N ILE A 43 23.45 -1.27 4.17
CA ILE A 43 22.51 -2.21 3.56
C ILE A 43 23.01 -3.63 3.81
N VAL A 44 22.13 -4.46 4.34
CA VAL A 44 22.34 -5.91 4.43
C VAL A 44 21.38 -6.59 3.48
N VAL A 45 21.93 -7.49 2.67
CA VAL A 45 21.16 -8.31 1.74
C VAL A 45 20.95 -9.66 2.41
N VAL A 46 19.68 -9.98 2.64
CA VAL A 46 19.26 -11.16 3.36
C VAL A 46 18.56 -12.10 2.40
N LYS A 47 19.01 -13.34 2.33
CA LYS A 47 18.32 -14.41 1.62
C LYS A 47 17.32 -15.07 2.55
N PHE A 48 16.07 -15.10 2.10
CA PHE A 48 14.98 -15.82 2.75
C PHE A 48 14.34 -16.76 1.74
N LYS A 49 14.50 -18.07 1.94
CA LYS A 49 14.08 -19.11 0.97
C LYS A 49 14.60 -18.79 -0.44
N ASN A 50 13.67 -18.47 -1.35
CA ASN A 50 13.93 -18.13 -2.75
C ASN A 50 13.87 -16.62 -3.02
N ARG A 51 13.76 -15.77 -2.00
CA ARG A 51 13.73 -14.31 -2.10
C ARG A 51 14.98 -13.70 -1.49
N ILE A 52 15.41 -12.58 -2.08
CA ILE A 52 16.49 -11.75 -1.58
C ILE A 52 15.87 -10.42 -1.19
N ILE A 53 16.10 -10.01 0.05
CA ILE A 53 15.52 -8.81 0.64
C ILE A 53 16.65 -7.91 1.10
N GLU A 54 16.61 -6.66 0.68
CA GLU A 54 17.53 -5.63 1.16
C GLU A 54 16.91 -4.95 2.38
N THR A 55 17.66 -4.90 3.47
CA THR A 55 17.25 -4.20 4.68
C THR A 55 18.34 -3.23 5.11
N ASN A 56 17.93 -2.13 5.74
CA ASN A 56 18.86 -1.19 6.35
C ASN A 56 19.01 -1.54 7.82
N LEU A 57 20.25 -1.68 8.29
CA LEU A 57 20.56 -1.85 9.70
C LEU A 57 21.14 -0.57 10.27
N ASP A 58 20.99 -0.42 11.59
CA ASP A 58 21.68 0.64 12.31
C ASP A 58 23.20 0.35 12.40
N ASP A 59 23.96 1.33 12.89
CA ASP A 59 25.42 1.20 12.96
C ASP A 59 25.89 0.04 13.84
N ALA A 60 25.18 -0.22 14.94
CA ALA A 60 25.60 -1.22 15.92
C ALA A 60 25.26 -2.65 15.44
N GLU A 61 24.08 -2.85 14.88
CA GLU A 61 23.65 -4.10 14.27
C GLU A 61 24.48 -4.39 13.03
N PHE A 62 24.69 -3.40 12.15
CA PHE A 62 25.50 -3.60 10.96
C PHE A 62 26.90 -4.08 11.31
N GLU A 63 27.62 -3.46 12.26
CA GLU A 63 28.97 -3.92 12.62
C GLU A 63 28.99 -5.34 13.23
N ARG A 64 27.95 -5.71 13.98
CA ARG A 64 27.85 -7.04 14.60
C ARG A 64 27.50 -8.14 13.61
N THR A 65 26.76 -7.81 12.56
CA THR A 65 26.28 -8.81 11.60
C THR A 65 27.39 -9.30 10.68
N GLU A 66 27.53 -10.62 10.60
CA GLU A 66 28.47 -11.32 9.70
C GLU A 66 27.76 -11.95 8.50
N ILE A 67 28.49 -12.13 7.39
CA ILE A 67 27.98 -12.87 6.23
C ILE A 67 27.88 -14.36 6.60
N GLY A 68 26.75 -14.98 6.31
CA GLY A 68 26.39 -16.33 6.72
C GLY A 68 25.65 -16.41 8.06
N GLU A 69 25.51 -15.30 8.79
CA GLU A 69 24.72 -15.25 10.02
C GLU A 69 23.22 -15.30 9.73
N GLN A 70 22.45 -15.97 10.61
CA GLN A 70 20.99 -15.91 10.58
C GLN A 70 20.49 -14.74 11.43
N ILE A 71 19.91 -13.74 10.78
CA ILE A 71 19.32 -12.59 11.46
C ILE A 71 17.79 -12.64 11.43
N TRP A 72 17.17 -12.10 12.47
CA TRP A 72 15.74 -11.84 12.47
C TRP A 72 15.49 -10.48 11.85
N PHE A 73 14.56 -10.39 10.90
CA PHE A 73 14.09 -9.12 10.37
C PHE A 73 12.57 -9.12 10.23
N SER A 74 12.01 -7.91 10.21
CA SER A 74 10.60 -7.69 9.87
C SER A 74 10.50 -7.48 8.37
N PRO A 75 9.61 -8.21 7.67
CA PRO A 75 9.40 -8.02 6.23
C PRO A 75 9.09 -6.55 5.89
N PRO A 76 9.62 -6.03 4.76
CA PRO A 76 9.26 -4.71 4.30
C PRO A 76 7.78 -4.67 3.91
N VAL A 77 7.11 -3.56 4.18
CA VAL A 77 5.75 -3.33 3.68
C VAL A 77 5.87 -2.89 2.21
N PRO A 78 5.09 -3.48 1.30
CA PRO A 78 5.11 -3.09 -0.10
C PRO A 78 4.69 -1.62 -0.25
N ASP A 79 5.50 -0.84 -0.97
CA ASP A 79 5.21 0.57 -1.26
C ASP A 79 3.91 0.68 -2.06
N ARG A 80 3.07 1.65 -1.66
CA ARG A 80 1.78 1.89 -2.29
C ARG A 80 1.60 3.34 -2.66
N ASP A 81 1.12 3.58 -3.88
CA ASP A 81 0.49 4.84 -4.23
C ASP A 81 -0.90 4.91 -3.58
N PRO A 82 -1.13 5.84 -2.63
CA PRO A 82 -2.44 6.01 -2.05
C PRO A 82 -3.40 6.39 -3.17
N CYS A 83 -4.36 5.50 -3.46
CA CYS A 83 -5.43 5.79 -4.39
C CYS A 83 -6.09 7.07 -3.87
N ASN A 84 -6.03 8.15 -4.65
CA ASN A 84 -6.15 9.51 -4.13
C ASN A 84 -7.62 9.83 -3.81
N CYS A 85 -8.13 9.26 -2.72
CA CYS A 85 -9.52 9.34 -2.27
C CYS A 85 -9.98 10.80 -2.10
N HIS A 86 -9.04 11.70 -1.84
CA HIS A 86 -9.31 13.13 -1.79
C HIS A 86 -9.76 13.65 -3.16
N LEU A 87 -9.05 13.32 -4.26
CA LEU A 87 -9.45 13.70 -5.62
C LEU A 87 -10.83 13.16 -6.00
N PHE A 88 -11.19 11.96 -5.51
CA PHE A 88 -12.52 11.38 -5.73
C PHE A 88 -13.65 12.19 -5.06
N VAL A 89 -13.47 12.59 -3.80
CA VAL A 89 -14.44 13.43 -3.09
C VAL A 89 -14.59 14.79 -3.79
N TRP A 90 -13.48 15.39 -4.22
CA TRP A 90 -13.51 16.64 -4.99
C TRP A 90 -14.23 16.49 -6.33
N LEU A 91 -14.02 15.37 -7.03
CA LEU A 91 -14.69 15.08 -8.29
C LEU A 91 -16.21 14.90 -8.11
N ILE A 92 -16.65 14.20 -7.04
CA ILE A 92 -18.07 14.09 -6.69
C ILE A 92 -18.67 15.47 -6.38
N VAL A 93 -18.00 16.26 -5.54
CA VAL A 93 -18.46 17.61 -5.18
C VAL A 93 -18.55 18.50 -6.42
N ALA A 94 -17.57 18.43 -7.32
CA ALA A 94 -17.57 19.18 -8.58
C ALA A 94 -18.73 18.77 -9.51
N ILE A 95 -19.02 17.47 -9.61
CA ILE A 95 -20.14 16.97 -10.41
C ILE A 95 -21.49 17.43 -9.82
N ILE A 96 -21.66 17.34 -8.49
CA ILE A 96 -22.88 17.78 -7.81
C ILE A 96 -23.06 19.30 -7.98
N ALA A 97 -22.00 20.08 -7.74
CA ALA A 97 -22.02 21.53 -7.92
C ALA A 97 -22.34 21.92 -9.37
N GLY A 98 -21.74 21.23 -10.35
CA GLY A 98 -22.03 21.42 -11.77
C GLY A 98 -23.50 21.11 -12.11
N ALA A 99 -24.03 19.98 -11.62
CA ALA A 99 -25.42 19.61 -11.84
C ALA A 99 -26.40 20.63 -11.21
N LEU A 100 -26.12 21.12 -10.01
CA LEU A 100 -26.94 22.14 -9.33
C LEU A 100 -26.90 23.50 -10.04
N ALA A 101 -25.71 23.94 -10.46
CA ALA A 101 -25.55 25.18 -11.23
C ALA A 101 -26.30 25.12 -12.56
N ILE A 102 -26.20 23.98 -13.24
CA ILE A 102 -26.90 23.74 -14.50
C ILE A 102 -28.42 23.67 -14.30
N TRP A 103 -28.90 22.99 -13.25
CA TRP A 103 -30.32 22.94 -12.90
C TRP A 103 -30.90 24.33 -12.69
N ALA A 104 -30.21 25.18 -11.91
CA ALA A 104 -30.59 26.57 -11.65
C ALA A 104 -30.64 27.44 -12.91
N ILE A 105 -29.80 27.14 -13.92
CA ILE A 105 -29.83 27.84 -15.21
C ILE A 105 -31.03 27.36 -16.06
N THR A 106 -31.36 26.07 -16.02
CA THR A 106 -32.46 25.52 -16.85
C THR A 106 -33.86 25.71 -16.31
N THR A 107 -34.04 25.88 -15.01
CA THR A 107 -35.31 26.38 -14.48
C THR A 107 -35.65 27.75 -15.07
N HIS A 108 -34.64 28.53 -15.49
CA HIS A 108 -34.81 29.80 -16.20
C HIS A 108 -34.92 29.68 -17.73
N PHE A 109 -34.36 28.64 -18.36
CA PHE A 109 -34.37 28.46 -19.82
C PHE A 109 -34.82 27.04 -20.22
N HIS A 110 -36.08 26.93 -20.67
CA HIS A 110 -36.81 25.66 -20.92
C HIS A 110 -36.32 24.82 -22.13
N GLY A 111 -35.17 25.12 -22.74
CA GLY A 111 -34.76 24.55 -24.03
C GLY A 111 -33.59 23.54 -24.03
N LYS A 112 -32.93 23.27 -22.90
CA LYS A 112 -31.62 22.54 -22.88
C LYS A 112 -31.56 21.33 -21.93
N THR A 113 -32.69 20.73 -21.60
CA THR A 113 -32.77 19.61 -20.63
C THR A 113 -32.03 18.33 -21.08
N ALA A 114 -32.01 18.02 -22.38
CA ALA A 114 -31.39 16.80 -22.90
C ALA A 114 -29.85 16.78 -22.81
N THR A 115 -29.20 17.92 -23.09
CA THR A 115 -27.73 18.04 -22.99
C THR A 115 -27.24 17.92 -21.55
N ILE A 116 -28.08 18.34 -20.60
CA ILE A 116 -27.78 18.33 -19.17
C ILE A 116 -27.86 16.93 -18.61
N LEU A 117 -28.95 16.22 -18.94
CA LEU A 117 -29.09 14.80 -18.62
C LEU A 117 -27.90 13.99 -19.14
N SER A 118 -27.43 14.30 -20.35
CA SER A 118 -26.26 13.63 -20.94
C SER A 118 -24.96 13.95 -20.19
N LEU A 119 -24.72 15.20 -19.80
CA LEU A 119 -23.53 15.61 -19.05
C LEU A 119 -23.53 14.99 -17.63
N THR A 120 -24.68 15.00 -16.96
CA THR A 120 -24.85 14.38 -15.65
C THR A 120 -24.62 12.87 -15.74
N ALA A 121 -25.20 12.20 -16.74
CA ALA A 121 -24.99 10.77 -16.98
C ALA A 121 -23.50 10.44 -17.22
N ALA A 122 -22.80 11.23 -18.05
CA ALA A 122 -21.37 11.04 -18.30
C ALA A 122 -20.53 11.24 -17.02
N GLY A 123 -20.87 12.25 -16.20
CA GLY A 123 -20.25 12.48 -14.90
C GLY A 123 -20.41 11.29 -13.96
N TRP A 124 -21.62 10.74 -13.84
CA TRP A 124 -21.88 9.55 -13.02
C TRP A 124 -21.15 8.30 -13.53
N ILE A 125 -21.10 8.08 -14.85
CA ILE A 125 -20.35 6.95 -15.44
C ILE A 125 -18.86 7.06 -15.09
N SER A 126 -18.29 8.27 -15.18
CA SER A 126 -16.89 8.52 -14.81
C SER A 126 -16.63 8.21 -13.33
N VAL A 127 -17.52 8.66 -12.42
CA VAL A 127 -17.45 8.36 -10.98
C VAL A 127 -17.48 6.86 -10.72
N ILE A 128 -18.42 6.14 -11.35
CA ILE A 128 -18.58 4.69 -11.15
C ILE A 128 -17.34 3.95 -11.68
N ALA A 129 -16.83 4.34 -12.85
CA ALA A 129 -15.63 3.74 -13.43
C ALA A 129 -14.42 3.94 -12.51
N TRP A 130 -14.23 5.15 -12.00
CA TRP A 130 -13.13 5.44 -11.07
C TRP A 130 -13.27 4.68 -9.75
N ALA A 131 -14.48 4.64 -9.17
CA ALA A 131 -14.75 3.86 -7.96
C ALA A 131 -14.44 2.37 -8.14
N ARG A 132 -14.72 1.79 -9.32
CA ARG A 132 -14.35 0.42 -9.65
C ARG A 132 -12.84 0.22 -9.76
N ILE A 133 -12.12 1.15 -10.39
CA ILE A 133 -10.65 1.10 -10.49
C ILE A 133 -10.04 1.16 -9.08
N CYS A 134 -10.47 2.11 -8.25
CA CYS A 134 -9.99 2.23 -6.87
C CYS A 134 -10.29 0.96 -6.06
N SER A 135 -11.50 0.40 -6.17
CA SER A 135 -11.87 -0.84 -5.48
C SER A 135 -11.05 -2.03 -5.96
N HIS A 136 -10.76 -2.11 -7.25
CA HIS A 136 -9.93 -3.16 -7.83
C HIS A 136 -8.47 -3.05 -7.35
N GLU A 137 -7.89 -1.85 -7.38
CA GLU A 137 -6.54 -1.60 -6.87
C GLU A 137 -6.42 -1.88 -5.36
N GLN A 138 -7.43 -1.49 -4.58
CA GLN A 138 -7.49 -1.83 -3.15
C GLN A 138 -7.58 -3.34 -2.93
N GLY A 139 -8.44 -4.04 -3.67
CA GLY A 139 -8.55 -5.49 -3.57
C GLY A 139 -7.28 -6.22 -3.98
N LYS A 140 -6.56 -5.71 -4.99
CA LYS A 140 -5.24 -6.21 -5.37
C LYS A 140 -4.23 -6.00 -4.24
N CYS A 141 -4.18 -4.81 -3.65
CA CYS A 141 -3.27 -4.50 -2.53
C CYS A 141 -3.51 -5.41 -1.31
N LEU A 142 -4.77 -5.61 -0.90
CA LEU A 142 -5.10 -6.52 0.20
C LEU A 142 -4.66 -7.96 -0.10
N ARG A 143 -4.85 -8.42 -1.33
CA ARG A 143 -4.44 -9.76 -1.76
C ARG A 143 -2.92 -9.91 -1.81
N ASP A 144 -2.21 -8.89 -2.28
CA ASP A 144 -0.75 -8.89 -2.34
C ASP A 144 -0.17 -8.92 -0.91
N LEU A 145 -0.73 -8.13 0.01
CA LEU A 145 -0.39 -8.15 1.45
C LEU A 145 -0.67 -9.52 2.09
N GLU A 146 -1.84 -10.11 1.81
CA GLU A 146 -2.21 -11.43 2.33
C GLU A 146 -1.26 -12.52 1.82
N MET A 147 -0.94 -12.52 0.53
CA MET A 147 0.03 -13.43 -0.06
C MET A 147 1.44 -13.26 0.53
N GLU A 148 1.83 -12.03 0.83
CA GLU A 148 3.11 -11.75 1.47
C GLU A 148 3.16 -12.25 2.92
N ILE A 149 2.09 -12.03 3.69
CA ILE A 149 1.93 -12.59 5.04
C ILE A 149 2.00 -14.12 4.99
N ASP A 150 1.23 -14.77 4.12
CA ASP A 150 1.20 -16.22 3.99
C ASP A 150 2.58 -16.80 3.66
N PHE A 151 3.34 -16.13 2.79
CA PHE A 151 4.69 -16.55 2.44
C PHE A 151 5.66 -16.55 3.64
N PHE A 152 5.53 -15.57 4.53
CA PHE A 152 6.37 -15.45 5.72
C PHE A 152 5.84 -16.28 6.91
N GLU A 153 4.52 -16.45 7.03
CA GLU A 153 3.88 -17.21 8.11
C GLU A 153 4.01 -18.72 7.93
N ALA A 154 3.98 -19.23 6.70
CA ALA A 154 4.15 -20.65 6.38
C ALA A 154 5.52 -21.24 6.77
N ASP A 155 6.42 -20.46 7.37
CA ASP A 155 7.71 -20.90 7.90
C ASP A 155 7.83 -20.81 9.43
N GLY A 156 6.87 -20.15 10.10
CA GLY A 156 6.86 -19.98 11.55
C GLY A 156 6.52 -21.26 12.31
N ASP A 157 5.82 -22.19 11.66
CA ASP A 157 5.34 -23.44 12.28
C ASP A 157 6.41 -24.54 12.41
N ASP A 158 7.54 -24.44 11.70
CA ASP A 158 8.54 -25.52 11.72
C ASP A 158 9.45 -25.52 12.96
N LYS A 159 9.26 -24.61 13.94
CA LYS A 159 10.12 -24.54 15.15
C LYS A 159 9.42 -24.38 16.50
N GLN A 160 8.14 -24.72 16.63
CA GLN A 160 7.47 -24.84 17.94
C GLN A 160 7.26 -26.29 18.41
N GLY A 161 8.05 -27.23 17.88
CA GLY A 161 7.86 -28.66 18.09
C GLY A 161 9.01 -29.43 18.76
N GLU A 162 10.01 -28.81 19.38
CA GLU A 162 11.03 -29.55 20.16
C GLU A 162 11.47 -28.78 21.41
N GLN A 163 10.66 -28.87 22.46
CA GLN A 163 11.16 -28.83 23.84
C GLN A 163 10.48 -29.95 24.63
N LYS A 164 11.11 -31.13 24.60
CA LYS A 164 11.06 -32.13 25.67
C LYS A 164 12.45 -32.65 25.92
#